data_AF-A0A0B8QEU2-F1
#
_entry.id   AF-A0A0B8QEU2-F1
#
_cell.length_a   1.000
_cell.length_b   1.000
_cell.length_c   1.000
_cell.angle_alpha   90.00
_cell.angle_beta   90.00
_cell.angle_gamma   90.00
#
_symmetry.space_group_name_H-M   'P 1'
#
loop_
_entity.id
_entity.type
_entity.pdbx_description
1 polymer ?
#
loop_
_entity_poly.entity_id
_entity_poly.type
_entity_poly.pdbx_seq_one_letter_code
_entity_poly.pdbx_strand_id
1 'polypeptide(L)'
;MTSFAMLFLGIILAFIWQPIGAGIDAFGHWATEQNPVLAFWAYGTAERALIPFGLHHVINVIIQLQAGEFTNAAGQVFTGEIPRFFAGDPNAGNLAGGYLFKMFGLPAAAIAMGRAAKPENRVKVMGIMASAALTSFLTGITEPVEFAFLFISPALYVIHSIIAGLAYPLCIILGVKHGYSFSAGLIDYVTFFGISTKGWMIIPLGLAYAAIYYVVFSWFIRKFDLKTPGREDAKEEKGPALTGDDFTRELVAAFGGKQNIKSTDACITRLRIQVEDQEKVDEDKLKALGAAGVVRVGTGVQAIFGGNSDVYKTQMLDHMKNN
;
A
#
# COMPACT_ATOMS: atom_id res chain seq x y z
N MET A 1 28.77 16.91 -26.30
CA MET A 1 28.95 17.39 -24.91
C MET A 1 28.34 16.43 -23.89
N THR A 2 27.06 16.07 -24.02
CA THR A 2 26.39 15.12 -23.10
C THR A 2 27.09 13.76 -23.02
N SER A 3 27.56 13.21 -24.14
CA SER A 3 28.28 11.92 -24.15
C SER A 3 29.60 11.96 -23.38
N PHE A 4 30.36 13.05 -23.46
CA PHE A 4 31.59 13.21 -22.69
C PHE A 4 31.28 13.42 -21.20
N ALA A 5 30.26 14.22 -20.86
CA ALA A 5 29.83 14.41 -19.47
C ALA A 5 29.38 13.09 -18.82
N MET A 6 28.63 12.26 -19.53
CA MET A 6 28.20 10.94 -19.05
C MET A 6 29.37 9.96 -18.91
N LEU A 7 30.38 10.03 -19.80
CA LEU A 7 31.60 9.23 -19.67
C LEU A 7 32.40 9.61 -18.41
N PHE A 8 32.59 10.90 -18.16
CA PHE A 8 33.25 11.36 -16.92
C PHE A 8 32.45 10.99 -15.67
N LEU A 9 31.13 11.15 -15.70
CA LEU A 9 30.25 10.74 -14.60
C LEU A 9 30.34 9.22 -14.36
N GLY A 10 30.35 8.40 -15.41
CA GLY A 10 30.50 6.95 -15.32
C GLY A 10 31.83 6.53 -14.69
N ILE A 11 32.93 7.20 -15.03
CA ILE A 11 34.24 6.96 -14.40
C ILE A 11 34.18 7.30 -12.91
N ILE A 12 33.64 8.46 -12.54
CA ILE A 12 33.49 8.86 -11.13
C ILE A 12 32.64 7.85 -10.36
N LEU A 13 31.49 7.45 -10.93
CA LEU A 13 30.60 6.47 -10.33
C LEU A 13 31.25 5.10 -10.21
N ALA A 14 32.15 4.69 -11.12
CA ALA A 14 32.87 3.43 -11.00
C ALA A 14 33.74 3.39 -9.74
N PHE A 15 34.44 4.48 -9.41
CA PHE A 15 35.23 4.57 -8.18
C PHE A 15 34.36 4.72 -6.92
N ILE A 16 33.25 5.45 -7.01
CA ILE A 16 32.30 5.62 -5.89
C ILE A 16 31.54 4.32 -5.60
N TRP A 17 31.22 3.53 -6.63
CA TRP A 17 30.43 2.31 -6.47
C TRP A 17 31.21 1.18 -5.82
N GLN A 18 32.52 1.06 -6.06
CA GLN A 18 33.36 0.01 -5.45
C GLN A 18 33.24 -0.07 -3.91
N PRO A 19 33.45 1.02 -3.14
CA PRO A 19 33.29 0.97 -1.68
C PRO A 19 31.83 0.77 -1.25
N ILE A 20 30.85 1.25 -2.05
CA ILE A 20 29.42 1.00 -1.77
C ILE A 20 29.10 -0.48 -1.92
N GLY A 21 29.53 -1.10 -3.03
CA GLY A 21 29.37 -2.52 -3.30
C GLY A 21 30.00 -3.39 -2.21
N ALA A 22 31.26 -3.10 -1.84
CA ALA A 22 31.92 -3.80 -0.75
C ALA A 22 31.18 -3.66 0.59
N GLY A 23 30.57 -2.50 0.86
CA GLY A 23 29.72 -2.28 2.02
C GLY A 23 28.44 -3.11 1.99
N ILE A 24 27.80 -3.22 0.82
CA ILE A 24 26.62 -4.07 0.60
C ILE A 24 26.98 -5.55 0.79
N ASP A 25 28.11 -6.00 0.26
CA ASP A 25 28.58 -7.39 0.40
C ASP A 25 28.89 -7.73 1.86
N ALA A 26 29.60 -6.85 2.56
CA ALA A 26 29.88 -7.01 3.98
C ALA A 26 28.60 -7.05 4.82
N PHE A 27 27.62 -6.20 4.50
CA PHE A 27 26.30 -6.23 5.12
C PHE A 27 25.56 -7.53 4.80
N GLY A 28 25.62 -8.00 3.56
CA GLY A 28 25.02 -9.26 3.10
C GLY A 28 25.53 -10.44 3.91
N HIS A 29 26.86 -10.62 4.00
CA HIS A 29 27.47 -11.67 4.81
C HIS A 29 27.11 -11.56 6.29
N TRP A 30 27.15 -10.36 6.87
CA TRP A 30 26.72 -10.16 8.25
C TRP A 30 25.24 -10.57 8.46
N ALA A 31 24.38 -10.17 7.53
CA ALA A 31 22.95 -10.40 7.58
C ALA A 31 22.56 -11.87 7.42
N THR A 32 23.29 -12.63 6.60
CA THR A 32 22.92 -14.02 6.30
C THR A 32 23.66 -15.04 7.15
N GLU A 33 24.88 -14.75 7.60
CA GLU A 33 25.75 -15.72 8.25
C GLU A 33 26.02 -15.41 9.74
N GLN A 34 26.14 -14.13 10.11
CA GLN A 34 26.56 -13.77 11.47
C GLN A 34 25.38 -13.52 12.40
N ASN A 35 24.37 -12.75 11.97
CA ASN A 35 23.21 -12.44 12.80
C ASN A 35 21.90 -12.36 12.00
N PRO A 36 21.41 -13.49 11.46
CA PRO A 36 20.19 -13.51 10.66
C PRO A 36 18.95 -13.09 11.43
N VAL A 37 18.88 -13.35 12.74
CA VAL A 37 17.74 -12.94 13.57
C VAL A 37 17.60 -11.42 13.60
N LEU A 38 18.68 -10.70 13.93
CA LEU A 38 18.66 -9.24 13.99
C LEU A 38 18.53 -8.62 12.60
N ALA A 39 19.24 -9.15 11.61
CA ALA A 39 19.26 -8.59 10.27
C ALA A 39 17.90 -8.69 9.59
N PHE A 40 17.21 -9.83 9.68
CA PHE A 40 15.90 -9.98 9.07
C PHE A 40 14.80 -9.27 9.86
N TRP A 41 14.96 -9.06 11.17
CA TRP A 41 14.12 -8.14 11.92
C TRP A 41 14.26 -6.70 11.41
N ALA A 42 15.50 -6.21 11.31
CA ALA A 42 15.79 -4.86 10.82
C ALA A 42 15.30 -4.67 9.38
N TYR A 43 15.54 -5.66 8.51
CA TYR A 43 15.01 -5.70 7.14
C TYR A 43 13.49 -5.62 7.13
N GLY A 44 12.78 -6.50 7.85
CA GLY A 44 11.31 -6.51 7.82
C GLY A 44 10.70 -5.21 8.35
N THR A 45 11.27 -4.63 9.40
CA THR A 45 10.84 -3.32 9.92
C THR A 45 11.14 -2.19 8.95
N ALA A 46 12.35 -2.15 8.36
CA ALA A 46 12.72 -1.14 7.37
C ALA A 46 11.88 -1.27 6.09
N GLU A 47 11.59 -2.49 5.63
CA GLU A 47 10.77 -2.78 4.46
C GLU A 47 9.41 -2.10 4.63
N ARG A 48 8.75 -2.34 5.77
CA ARG A 48 7.46 -1.71 6.07
C ARG A 48 7.60 -0.20 6.21
N ALA A 49 8.58 0.29 6.96
CA ALA A 49 8.77 1.73 7.17
C ALA A 49 9.01 2.52 5.86
N LEU A 50 9.59 1.88 4.83
CA LEU A 50 9.93 2.49 3.56
C LEU A 50 8.84 2.39 2.47
N ILE A 51 7.76 1.63 2.70
CA ILE A 51 6.63 1.53 1.76
C ILE A 51 6.04 2.89 1.36
N PRO A 52 5.79 3.84 2.28
CA PRO A 52 5.19 5.14 1.95
C PRO A 52 6.00 5.97 0.96
N PHE A 53 7.31 5.69 0.89
CA PHE A 53 8.26 6.39 0.03
C PHE A 53 8.57 5.61 -1.25
N GLY A 54 8.05 4.38 -1.40
CA GLY A 54 8.43 3.47 -2.48
C GLY A 54 9.87 2.96 -2.40
N LEU A 55 10.61 3.28 -1.33
CA LEU A 55 12.03 2.97 -1.18
C LEU A 55 12.29 1.54 -0.70
N HIS A 56 11.24 0.81 -0.31
CA HIS A 56 11.34 -0.58 0.14
C HIS A 56 11.90 -1.52 -0.94
N HIS A 57 11.72 -1.21 -2.23
CA HIS A 57 12.34 -1.97 -3.32
C HIS A 57 13.88 -1.98 -3.25
N VAL A 58 14.51 -0.90 -2.76
CA VAL A 58 15.98 -0.81 -2.67
C VAL A 58 16.52 -1.85 -1.69
N ILE A 59 15.94 -1.91 -0.49
CA ILE A 59 16.37 -2.87 0.53
C ILE A 59 15.96 -4.30 0.19
N ASN A 60 14.85 -4.47 -0.56
CA ASN A 60 14.42 -5.76 -1.07
C ASN A 60 15.46 -6.33 -2.04
N VAL A 61 15.98 -5.53 -2.97
CA VAL A 61 17.04 -6.00 -3.89
C VAL A 61 18.27 -6.47 -3.11
N ILE A 62 18.69 -5.72 -2.08
CA ILE A 62 19.85 -6.09 -1.27
C ILE A 62 19.64 -7.44 -0.58
N ILE A 63 18.55 -7.62 0.17
CA ILE A 63 18.33 -8.87 0.92
C ILE A 63 17.91 -10.04 0.01
N GLN A 64 16.96 -9.80 -0.88
CA GLN A 64 16.34 -10.86 -1.66
C GLN A 64 17.25 -11.35 -2.80
N LEU A 65 18.06 -10.47 -3.39
CA LEU A 65 18.83 -10.76 -4.60
C LEU A 65 20.35 -10.63 -4.44
N GLN A 66 20.86 -10.02 -3.38
CA GLN A 66 22.31 -9.80 -3.20
C GLN A 66 22.88 -10.40 -1.91
N ALA A 67 22.08 -10.61 -0.87
CA ALA A 67 22.59 -11.05 0.43
C ALA A 67 22.99 -12.55 0.43
N GLY A 68 24.28 -12.79 0.64
CA GLY A 68 24.90 -14.10 0.75
C GLY A 68 25.02 -14.83 -0.58
N GLU A 69 25.85 -15.89 -0.58
CA GLU A 69 26.09 -16.74 -1.75
C GLU A 69 25.99 -18.22 -1.41
N PHE A 70 25.59 -19.03 -2.39
CA PHE A 70 25.54 -20.48 -2.30
C PHE A 70 26.03 -21.10 -3.60
N THR A 71 27.00 -22.00 -3.51
CA THR A 71 27.43 -22.82 -4.66
C THR A 71 26.79 -24.21 -4.56
N ASN A 72 25.99 -24.59 -5.55
CA ASN A 72 25.35 -25.90 -5.57
C ASN A 72 26.34 -27.02 -5.95
N ALA A 73 25.89 -28.28 -5.90
CA ALA A 73 26.71 -29.43 -6.26
C ALA A 73 27.20 -29.44 -7.72
N ALA A 74 26.58 -28.67 -8.61
CA ALA A 74 26.98 -28.51 -10.00
C ALA A 74 28.01 -27.37 -10.21
N GLY A 75 28.46 -26.71 -9.13
CA GLY A 75 29.39 -25.58 -9.19
C GLY A 75 28.75 -24.25 -9.61
N GLN A 76 27.41 -24.17 -9.66
CA GLN A 76 26.71 -22.92 -9.99
C GLN A 76 26.56 -22.06 -8.73
N VAL A 77 26.87 -20.78 -8.85
CA VAL A 77 26.77 -19.79 -7.76
C VAL A 77 25.42 -19.08 -7.83
N PHE A 78 24.73 -19.01 -6.69
CA PHE A 78 23.47 -18.31 -6.50
C PHE A 78 23.63 -17.25 -5.41
N THR A 79 23.27 -16.02 -5.73
CA THR A 79 23.41 -14.86 -4.84
C THR A 79 22.03 -14.36 -4.41
N GLY A 80 21.88 -13.97 -3.15
CA GLY A 80 20.62 -13.46 -2.59
C GLY A 80 19.71 -14.53 -2.00
N GLU A 81 18.88 -14.12 -1.05
CA GLU A 81 18.07 -15.04 -0.25
C GLU A 81 17.05 -15.85 -1.07
N ILE A 82 16.47 -15.25 -2.12
CA ILE A 82 15.49 -15.92 -2.99
C ILE A 82 16.19 -16.97 -3.89
N PRO A 83 17.21 -16.61 -4.70
CA PRO A 83 17.91 -17.59 -5.54
C PRO A 83 18.56 -18.72 -4.73
N ARG A 84 19.16 -18.40 -3.57
CA ARG A 84 19.76 -19.39 -2.66
C ARG A 84 18.72 -20.40 -2.16
N PHE A 85 17.54 -19.94 -1.76
CA PHE A 85 16.46 -20.83 -1.33
C PHE A 85 16.03 -21.79 -2.46
N PHE A 86 15.84 -21.28 -3.67
CA PHE A 86 15.46 -22.11 -4.83
C PHE A 86 16.56 -23.07 -5.29
N ALA A 87 17.83 -22.74 -5.05
CA ALA A 87 18.96 -23.60 -5.31
C ALA A 87 19.17 -24.70 -4.23
N GLY A 88 18.40 -24.67 -3.15
CA GLY A 88 18.47 -25.66 -2.07
C GLY A 88 19.47 -25.33 -0.96
N ASP A 89 19.84 -24.07 -0.77
CA ASP A 89 20.68 -23.64 0.35
C ASP A 89 19.95 -23.88 1.70
N PRO A 90 20.47 -24.73 2.61
CA PRO A 90 19.83 -24.99 3.90
C PRO A 90 19.79 -23.77 4.83
N ASN A 91 20.64 -22.77 4.59
CA ASN A 91 20.70 -21.55 5.40
C ASN A 91 19.75 -20.46 4.88
N ALA A 92 19.23 -20.57 3.66
CA ALA A 92 18.29 -19.63 3.07
C ALA A 92 16.83 -19.87 3.55
N GLY A 93 15.88 -19.13 2.98
CA GLY A 93 14.45 -19.20 3.33
C GLY A 93 14.06 -18.42 4.59
N ASN A 94 14.90 -17.48 5.03
CA ASN A 94 14.66 -16.61 6.19
C ASN A 94 13.54 -15.57 5.97
N LEU A 95 13.04 -15.47 4.74
CA LEU A 95 11.93 -14.59 4.36
C LEU A 95 10.54 -15.12 4.76
N ALA A 96 10.46 -16.31 5.37
CA ALA A 96 9.20 -16.96 5.75
C ALA A 96 8.30 -16.12 6.68
N GLY A 97 8.88 -15.20 7.47
CA GLY A 97 8.12 -14.28 8.31
C GLY A 97 7.11 -13.42 7.53
N GLY A 98 7.40 -13.12 6.26
CA GLY A 98 6.53 -12.38 5.36
C GLY A 98 5.11 -12.95 5.29
N TYR A 99 4.97 -14.28 5.26
CA TYR A 99 3.68 -14.95 5.18
C TYR A 99 2.78 -14.66 6.39
N LEU A 100 3.35 -14.54 7.59
CA LEU A 100 2.56 -14.42 8.83
C LEU A 100 1.71 -13.16 8.82
N PHE A 101 2.32 -11.99 8.56
CA PHE A 101 1.56 -10.75 8.58
C PHE A 101 0.81 -10.49 7.27
N LYS A 102 1.31 -10.95 6.11
CA LYS A 102 0.63 -10.71 4.82
C LYS A 102 -0.62 -11.58 4.65
N MET A 103 -0.55 -12.87 5.03
CA MET A 103 -1.70 -13.78 4.92
C MET A 103 -2.65 -13.71 6.11
N PHE A 104 -2.19 -13.31 7.30
CA PHE A 104 -3.02 -13.40 8.50
C PHE A 104 -3.12 -12.07 9.26
N GLY A 105 -2.00 -11.41 9.53
CA GLY A 105 -1.97 -10.15 10.29
C GLY A 105 -2.79 -9.03 9.64
N LEU A 106 -2.49 -8.67 8.40
CA LEU A 106 -3.16 -7.59 7.67
C LEU A 106 -4.64 -7.89 7.38
N PRO A 107 -5.03 -9.12 6.97
CA PRO A 107 -6.44 -9.48 6.94
C PRO A 107 -7.14 -9.31 8.29
N ALA A 108 -6.49 -9.65 9.40
CA ALA A 108 -7.06 -9.43 10.74
C ALA A 108 -7.17 -7.94 11.09
N ALA A 109 -6.20 -7.12 10.70
CA ALA A 109 -6.28 -5.66 10.83
C ALA A 109 -7.42 -5.08 9.99
N ALA A 110 -7.61 -5.56 8.77
CA ALA A 110 -8.71 -5.16 7.89
C ALA A 110 -10.09 -5.48 8.52
N ILE A 111 -10.22 -6.66 9.14
CA ILE A 111 -11.43 -7.04 9.91
C ILE A 111 -11.62 -6.13 11.13
N ALA A 112 -10.53 -5.81 11.86
CA ALA A 112 -10.60 -4.90 13.00
C ALA A 112 -11.08 -3.50 12.59
N MET A 113 -10.52 -2.93 11.51
CA MET A 113 -10.94 -1.64 10.96
C MET A 113 -12.40 -1.66 10.50
N GLY A 114 -12.80 -2.68 9.74
CA GLY A 114 -14.18 -2.79 9.26
C GLY A 114 -15.20 -2.97 10.37
N ARG A 115 -14.89 -3.73 11.43
CA ARG A 115 -15.75 -3.83 12.62
C ARG A 115 -15.82 -2.54 13.43
N ALA A 116 -14.73 -1.76 13.43
CA ALA A 116 -14.65 -0.51 14.15
C ALA A 116 -15.40 0.64 13.46
N ALA A 117 -15.79 0.50 12.19
CA ALA A 117 -16.61 1.46 11.46
C ALA A 117 -17.99 1.66 12.12
N LYS A 118 -18.55 2.85 11.92
CA LYS A 118 -19.90 3.20 12.38
C LYS A 118 -20.95 2.26 11.77
N PRO A 119 -22.05 1.94 12.49
CA PRO A 119 -23.06 0.99 12.02
C PRO A 119 -23.53 1.22 10.58
N GLU A 120 -23.77 2.48 10.22
CA GLU A 120 -24.22 2.94 8.90
C GLU A 120 -23.22 2.70 7.78
N ASN A 121 -21.91 2.71 8.09
CA ASN A 121 -20.84 2.54 7.10
C ASN A 121 -20.27 1.11 7.09
N ARG A 122 -20.60 0.28 8.09
CA ARG A 122 -19.93 -0.98 8.37
C ARG A 122 -19.94 -1.95 7.20
N VAL A 123 -21.08 -2.12 6.53
CA VAL A 123 -21.20 -3.04 5.39
C VAL A 123 -20.29 -2.61 4.24
N LYS A 124 -20.32 -1.31 3.89
CA LYS A 124 -19.48 -0.73 2.84
C LYS A 124 -18.00 -0.88 3.16
N VAL A 125 -17.58 -0.50 4.37
CA VAL A 125 -16.18 -0.58 4.80
C VAL A 125 -15.71 -2.03 4.85
N MET A 126 -16.50 -2.94 5.41
CA MET A 126 -16.17 -4.37 5.43
C MET A 126 -15.97 -4.92 4.02
N GLY A 127 -16.78 -4.51 3.04
CA GLY A 127 -16.60 -4.92 1.64
C GLY A 127 -15.27 -4.43 1.04
N ILE A 128 -14.92 -3.16 1.26
CA ILE A 128 -13.65 -2.58 0.79
C ILE A 128 -12.46 -3.27 1.48
N MET A 129 -12.52 -3.43 2.80
CA MET A 129 -11.48 -4.08 3.59
C MET A 129 -11.33 -5.56 3.28
N ALA A 130 -12.42 -6.27 2.98
CA ALA A 130 -12.37 -7.67 2.55
C ALA A 130 -11.66 -7.83 1.21
N SER A 131 -11.92 -6.94 0.24
CA SER A 131 -11.20 -6.93 -1.05
C SER A 131 -9.70 -6.68 -0.85
N ALA A 132 -9.34 -5.65 -0.07
CA ALA A 132 -7.95 -5.34 0.26
C ALA A 132 -7.24 -6.49 1.00
N ALA A 133 -7.92 -7.10 1.97
CA ALA A 133 -7.42 -8.26 2.70
C ALA A 133 -7.22 -9.48 1.81
N LEU A 134 -8.14 -9.73 0.86
CA LEU A 134 -8.03 -10.82 -0.09
C LEU A 134 -6.82 -10.63 -1.01
N THR A 135 -6.56 -9.40 -1.47
CA THR A 135 -5.35 -9.08 -2.23
C THR A 135 -4.09 -9.40 -1.42
N SER A 136 -3.99 -8.91 -0.18
CA SER A 136 -2.85 -9.22 0.71
C SER A 136 -2.71 -10.71 0.96
N PHE A 137 -3.81 -11.42 1.18
CA PHE A 137 -3.79 -12.86 1.44
C PHE A 137 -3.33 -13.67 0.23
N LEU A 138 -3.87 -13.39 -0.96
CA LEU A 138 -3.59 -14.18 -2.16
C LEU A 138 -2.22 -13.88 -2.74
N THR A 139 -1.88 -12.60 -2.88
CA THR A 139 -0.69 -12.17 -3.63
C THR A 139 0.43 -11.64 -2.74
N GLY A 140 0.13 -11.28 -1.48
CA GLY A 140 1.10 -10.63 -0.60
C GLY A 140 1.25 -9.12 -0.83
N ILE A 141 0.43 -8.51 -1.69
CA ILE A 141 0.39 -7.04 -1.87
C ILE A 141 -0.37 -6.41 -0.71
N THR A 142 0.30 -5.58 0.08
CA THR A 142 -0.17 -5.11 1.40
C THR A 142 -0.75 -3.71 1.38
N GLU A 143 -0.39 -2.91 0.38
CA GLU A 143 -0.70 -1.50 0.23
C GLU A 143 -2.20 -1.18 0.33
N PRO A 144 -3.12 -1.98 -0.27
CA PRO A 144 -4.56 -1.71 -0.14
C PRO A 144 -5.06 -1.71 1.31
N VAL A 145 -4.44 -2.48 2.21
CA VAL A 145 -4.76 -2.50 3.64
C VAL A 145 -3.94 -1.45 4.38
N GLU A 146 -2.64 -1.36 4.12
CA GLU A 146 -1.72 -0.45 4.83
C GLU A 146 -2.09 1.02 4.62
N PHE A 147 -2.47 1.41 3.40
CA PHE A 147 -2.86 2.79 3.10
C PHE A 147 -4.16 3.21 3.78
N ALA A 148 -4.98 2.25 4.23
CA ALA A 148 -6.20 2.53 4.97
C ALA A 148 -5.95 3.05 6.39
N PHE A 149 -4.73 2.94 6.92
CA PHE A 149 -4.39 3.47 8.25
C PHE A 149 -3.07 4.24 8.33
N LEU A 150 -2.19 4.09 7.32
CA LEU A 150 -0.90 4.80 7.23
C LEU A 150 -1.01 6.29 7.55
N PHE A 151 -1.90 6.99 6.82
CA PHE A 151 -2.08 8.43 6.92
C PHE A 151 -2.96 8.86 8.10
N ILE A 152 -3.66 7.90 8.71
CA ILE A 152 -4.59 8.14 9.81
C ILE A 152 -3.84 8.08 11.14
N SER A 153 -2.89 7.15 11.28
CA SER A 153 -2.08 7.00 12.48
C SER A 153 -0.66 6.54 12.12
N PRO A 154 0.29 7.48 11.96
CA PRO A 154 1.70 7.16 11.80
C PRO A 154 2.23 6.29 12.95
N ALA A 155 1.76 6.52 14.18
CA ALA A 155 2.12 5.72 15.34
C ALA A 155 1.68 4.25 15.20
N LEU A 156 0.44 3.99 14.77
CA LEU A 156 -0.03 2.63 14.50
C LEU A 156 0.77 1.98 13.36
N TYR A 157 1.20 2.76 12.37
CA TYR A 157 2.05 2.27 11.29
C TYR A 157 3.46 1.88 11.73
N VAL A 158 4.07 2.64 12.64
CA VAL A 158 5.35 2.27 13.27
C VAL A 158 5.20 0.96 14.03
N ILE A 159 4.12 0.80 14.80
CA ILE A 159 3.83 -0.44 15.53
C ILE A 159 3.65 -1.62 14.57
N HIS A 160 2.86 -1.44 13.52
CA HIS A 160 2.71 -2.41 12.43
C HIS A 160 4.07 -2.81 11.84
N SER A 161 4.93 -1.84 11.53
CA SER A 161 6.25 -2.09 10.96
C SER A 161 7.15 -2.92 11.88
N ILE A 162 7.09 -2.67 13.19
CA ILE A 162 7.84 -3.45 14.19
C ILE A 162 7.27 -4.87 14.31
N ILE A 163 5.94 -5.02 14.43
CA ILE A 163 5.31 -6.34 14.57
C ILE A 163 5.52 -7.18 13.30
N ALA A 164 5.39 -6.59 12.12
CA ALA A 164 5.71 -7.25 10.85
C ALA A 164 7.18 -7.68 10.79
N GLY A 165 8.12 -6.81 11.20
CA GLY A 165 9.53 -7.14 11.29
C GLY A 165 9.84 -8.28 12.26
N LEU A 166 9.11 -8.39 13.37
CA LEU A 166 9.24 -9.50 14.34
C LEU A 166 8.77 -10.86 13.79
N ALA A 167 8.09 -10.91 12.64
CA ALA A 167 7.66 -12.17 12.05
C ALA A 167 8.84 -12.98 11.50
N TYR A 168 9.84 -12.31 10.94
CA TYR A 168 11.03 -12.93 10.39
C TYR A 168 11.90 -13.64 11.45
N PRO A 169 12.36 -12.98 12.53
CA PRO A 169 13.15 -13.64 13.56
C PRO A 169 12.38 -14.79 14.22
N LEU A 170 11.06 -14.68 14.38
CA LEU A 170 10.24 -15.78 14.90
C LEU A 170 10.34 -17.03 14.03
N CYS A 171 10.17 -16.89 12.71
CA CYS A 171 10.34 -18.01 11.77
C CYS A 171 11.76 -18.55 11.79
N ILE A 172 12.78 -17.68 11.83
CA ILE A 172 14.19 -18.07 11.87
C ILE A 172 14.50 -18.91 13.12
N ILE A 173 14.09 -18.45 14.30
CA ILE A 173 14.32 -19.14 15.58
C ILE A 173 13.64 -20.51 15.61
N LEU A 174 12.44 -20.62 15.02
CA LEU A 174 11.70 -21.88 14.94
C LEU A 174 12.19 -22.80 13.81
N GLY A 175 13.12 -22.33 12.97
CA GLY A 175 13.65 -23.05 11.82
C GLY A 175 12.63 -23.24 10.70
N VAL A 176 11.69 -22.29 10.56
CA VAL A 176 10.73 -22.26 9.45
C VAL A 176 11.40 -21.58 8.26
N LYS A 177 11.57 -22.31 7.17
CA LYS A 177 12.18 -21.82 5.93
C LYS A 177 11.18 -21.89 4.79
N HIS A 178 10.98 -20.78 4.11
CA HIS A 178 10.10 -20.67 2.94
C HIS A 178 10.52 -19.46 2.11
N GLY A 179 10.64 -19.64 0.80
CA GLY A 179 10.85 -18.56 -0.16
C GLY A 179 9.58 -18.27 -0.96
N TYR A 180 9.60 -17.16 -1.69
CA TYR A 180 8.54 -16.73 -2.60
C TYR A 180 9.17 -16.20 -3.89
N SER A 181 8.38 -16.11 -4.96
CA SER A 181 8.81 -15.45 -6.21
C SER A 181 8.27 -14.03 -6.34
N PHE A 182 7.18 -13.71 -5.65
CA PHE A 182 6.54 -12.39 -5.74
C PHE A 182 6.47 -11.64 -4.40
N SER A 183 5.60 -12.04 -3.46
CA SER A 183 5.41 -11.26 -2.23
C SER A 183 4.91 -12.06 -1.03
N ALA A 184 5.12 -13.38 -0.98
CA ALA A 184 4.72 -14.23 0.14
C ALA A 184 3.20 -14.26 0.38
N GLY A 185 2.42 -14.32 -0.70
CA GLY A 185 0.98 -14.59 -0.65
C GLY A 185 0.67 -16.09 -0.60
N LEU A 186 -0.62 -16.45 -0.48
CA LEU A 186 -1.08 -17.83 -0.52
C LEU A 186 -0.60 -18.56 -1.79
N ILE A 187 -0.56 -17.88 -2.93
CA ILE A 187 -0.09 -18.46 -4.19
C ILE A 187 1.36 -18.95 -4.02
N ASP A 188 2.27 -18.07 -3.57
CA ASP A 188 3.66 -18.44 -3.29
C ASP A 188 3.76 -19.56 -2.25
N TYR A 189 2.95 -19.49 -1.18
CA TYR A 189 2.94 -20.49 -0.11
C TYR A 189 2.63 -21.89 -0.67
N VAL A 190 1.55 -22.02 -1.44
CA VAL A 190 1.14 -23.31 -2.01
C VAL A 190 2.14 -23.77 -3.08
N THR A 191 2.58 -22.88 -3.97
CA THR A 191 3.47 -23.21 -5.08
C THR A 191 4.81 -23.75 -4.58
N PHE A 192 5.37 -23.18 -3.51
CA PHE A 192 6.71 -23.54 -3.02
C PHE A 192 6.68 -24.37 -1.73
N PHE A 193 5.51 -24.84 -1.30
CA PHE A 193 5.37 -25.63 -0.08
C PHE A 193 6.25 -26.88 -0.08
N GLY A 194 6.37 -27.55 -1.23
CA GLY A 194 7.11 -28.81 -1.40
C GLY A 194 8.62 -28.70 -1.17
N ILE A 195 9.18 -27.49 -1.23
CA ILE A 195 10.61 -27.22 -0.97
C ILE A 195 10.84 -26.46 0.35
N SER A 196 9.78 -26.26 1.15
CA SER A 196 9.86 -25.56 2.42
C SER A 196 10.40 -26.45 3.54
N THR A 197 11.02 -25.84 4.57
CA THR A 197 11.35 -26.52 5.83
C THR A 197 10.39 -26.06 6.92
N LYS A 198 9.65 -27.00 7.51
CA LYS A 198 8.58 -26.71 8.49
C LYS A 198 7.55 -25.68 8.00
N GLY A 199 7.31 -25.58 6.68
CA GLY A 199 6.38 -24.60 6.10
C GLY A 199 4.96 -24.69 6.67
N TRP A 200 4.52 -25.86 7.11
CA TRP A 200 3.23 -26.06 7.77
C TRP A 200 3.04 -25.18 9.03
N MET A 201 4.12 -24.78 9.71
CA MET A 201 4.08 -23.91 10.90
C MET A 201 3.61 -22.50 10.56
N ILE A 202 3.65 -22.08 9.30
CA ILE A 202 3.14 -20.77 8.85
C ILE A 202 1.66 -20.61 9.19
N ILE A 203 0.85 -21.69 9.13
CA ILE A 203 -0.58 -21.63 9.44
C ILE A 203 -0.84 -21.34 10.93
N PRO A 204 -0.38 -22.15 11.90
CA PRO A 204 -0.63 -21.87 13.32
C PRO A 204 0.04 -20.57 13.80
N LEU A 205 1.26 -20.26 13.33
CA LEU A 205 1.92 -18.98 13.65
C LEU A 205 1.17 -17.80 13.03
N GLY A 206 0.65 -17.98 11.82
CA GLY A 206 -0.16 -17.00 11.12
C GLY A 206 -1.44 -16.69 11.87
N LEU A 207 -2.16 -17.71 12.33
CA LEU A 207 -3.37 -17.53 13.17
C LEU A 207 -3.06 -16.81 14.49
N ALA A 208 -1.91 -17.10 15.13
CA ALA A 208 -1.46 -16.34 16.29
C ALA A 208 -1.17 -14.88 15.93
N TYR A 209 -0.55 -14.62 14.78
CA TYR A 209 -0.35 -13.27 14.24
C TYR A 209 -1.67 -12.55 13.96
N ALA A 210 -2.66 -13.22 13.39
CA ALA A 210 -4.00 -12.65 13.20
C ALA A 210 -4.61 -12.22 14.54
N ALA A 211 -4.49 -13.02 15.60
CA ALA A 211 -4.97 -12.65 16.92
C ALA A 211 -4.24 -11.41 17.46
N ILE A 212 -2.91 -11.36 17.36
CA ILE A 212 -2.10 -10.20 17.78
C ILE A 212 -2.54 -8.95 17.02
N TYR A 213 -2.59 -9.00 15.68
CA TYR A 213 -2.99 -7.87 14.85
C TYR A 213 -4.41 -7.41 15.17
N TYR A 214 -5.37 -8.34 15.28
CA TYR A 214 -6.75 -8.00 15.59
C TYR A 214 -6.86 -7.27 16.93
N VAL A 215 -6.17 -7.76 17.97
CA VAL A 215 -6.19 -7.15 19.31
C VAL A 215 -5.52 -5.79 19.29
N VAL A 216 -4.31 -5.67 18.72
CA VAL A 216 -3.56 -4.41 18.66
C VAL A 216 -4.37 -3.36 17.89
N PHE A 217 -4.84 -3.67 16.69
CA PHE A 217 -5.62 -2.72 15.89
C PHE A 217 -6.93 -2.36 16.59
N SER A 218 -7.70 -3.34 17.07
CA SER A 218 -8.97 -3.07 17.77
C SER A 218 -8.78 -2.20 19.01
N TRP A 219 -7.71 -2.44 19.77
CA TRP A 219 -7.40 -1.66 20.97
C TRP A 219 -6.98 -0.24 20.60
N PHE A 220 -6.03 -0.05 19.68
CA PHE A 220 -5.56 1.29 19.28
C PHE A 220 -6.69 2.12 18.67
N ILE A 221 -7.49 1.53 17.77
CA ILE A 221 -8.61 2.23 17.13
C ILE A 221 -9.60 2.75 18.16
N ARG A 222 -9.94 1.95 19.19
CA ARG A 222 -10.89 2.35 20.23
C ARG A 222 -10.28 3.28 21.27
N LYS A 223 -9.04 3.01 21.70
CA LYS A 223 -8.37 3.75 22.77
C LYS A 223 -8.05 5.19 22.37
N PHE A 224 -7.67 5.41 21.11
CA PHE A 224 -7.26 6.71 20.60
C PHE A 224 -8.28 7.34 19.64
N ASP A 225 -9.49 6.76 19.54
CA ASP A 225 -10.53 7.13 18.57
C ASP A 225 -9.99 7.38 17.16
N LEU A 226 -9.20 6.43 16.64
CA LEU A 226 -8.61 6.58 15.32
C LEU A 226 -9.71 6.64 14.26
N LYS A 227 -9.67 7.65 13.38
CA LYS A 227 -10.65 7.87 12.32
C LYS A 227 -10.40 6.95 11.12
N THR A 228 -10.29 5.63 11.34
CA THR A 228 -10.16 4.63 10.28
C THR A 228 -11.38 4.68 9.32
N PRO A 229 -11.32 4.09 8.12
CA PRO A 229 -12.41 4.18 7.14
C PRO A 229 -13.80 3.90 7.75
N GLY A 230 -14.75 4.81 7.53
CA GLY A 230 -16.11 4.76 8.09
C GLY A 230 -16.25 5.07 9.58
N ARG A 231 -15.19 5.51 10.27
CA ARG A 231 -15.23 6.14 11.61
C ARG A 231 -15.15 7.66 11.56
N GLU A 232 -14.97 8.22 10.37
CA GLU A 232 -15.00 9.66 10.13
C GLU A 232 -16.27 10.24 10.74
N ASP A 233 -16.13 11.39 11.40
CA ASP A 233 -17.30 12.16 11.78
C ASP A 233 -18.07 12.44 10.49
N ALA A 234 -19.40 12.32 10.56
CA ALA A 234 -20.19 12.75 9.43
C ALA A 234 -19.75 14.19 9.20
N LYS A 235 -19.02 14.43 8.11
CA LYS A 235 -19.01 15.77 7.57
C LYS A 235 -20.50 16.02 7.43
N GLU A 236 -21.02 16.99 8.19
CA GLU A 236 -22.25 17.62 7.77
C GLU A 236 -21.99 17.89 6.30
N GLU A 237 -22.61 17.10 5.43
CA GLU A 237 -22.83 17.51 4.07
C GLU A 237 -23.69 18.76 4.25
N LYS A 238 -23.04 19.90 4.51
CA LYS A 238 -23.61 21.22 4.32
C LYS A 238 -23.66 21.51 2.82
N GLY A 239 -23.98 20.50 2.02
CA GLY A 239 -24.74 20.72 0.81
C GLY A 239 -26.16 21.04 1.27
N PRO A 240 -26.78 22.13 0.81
CA PRO A 240 -28.20 22.33 1.05
C PRO A 240 -28.95 21.07 0.60
N ALA A 241 -30.05 20.75 1.28
CA ALA A 241 -30.96 19.65 0.93
C ALA A 241 -31.64 19.91 -0.42
N LEU A 242 -30.86 20.02 -1.49
CA LEU A 242 -31.29 20.15 -2.87
C LEU A 242 -31.50 18.74 -3.38
N THR A 243 -32.74 18.42 -3.71
CA THR A 243 -33.10 17.14 -4.31
C THR A 243 -32.76 17.16 -5.80
N GLY A 244 -32.02 16.16 -6.28
CA GLY A 244 -31.88 15.81 -7.70
C GLY A 244 -31.59 16.99 -8.65
N ASP A 245 -32.63 17.44 -9.35
CA ASP A 245 -32.53 18.47 -10.40
C ASP A 245 -32.07 19.83 -9.87
N ASP A 246 -32.48 20.20 -8.65
CA ASP A 246 -32.03 21.45 -8.02
C ASP A 246 -30.53 21.44 -7.72
N PHE A 247 -29.99 20.29 -7.26
CA PHE A 247 -28.55 20.13 -7.02
C PHE A 247 -27.78 20.23 -8.34
N THR A 248 -28.28 19.58 -9.38
CA THR A 248 -27.66 19.57 -10.70
C THR A 248 -27.64 20.97 -11.32
N ARG A 249 -28.73 21.73 -11.18
CA ARG A 249 -28.82 23.12 -11.63
C ARG A 249 -27.80 24.01 -10.91
N GLU A 250 -27.72 23.90 -9.59
CA GLU A 250 -26.76 24.67 -8.79
C GLU A 250 -25.31 24.29 -9.12
N LEU A 251 -25.05 23.01 -9.41
CA LEU A 251 -23.74 22.51 -9.83
C LEU A 251 -23.33 23.08 -11.19
N VAL A 252 -24.22 23.08 -12.18
CA VAL A 252 -23.99 23.71 -13.48
C VAL A 252 -23.76 25.22 -13.32
N ALA A 253 -24.55 25.88 -12.47
CA ALA A 253 -24.38 27.31 -12.18
C ALA A 253 -23.02 27.61 -11.52
N ALA A 254 -22.54 26.75 -10.61
CA ALA A 254 -21.25 26.90 -9.95
C ALA A 254 -20.06 26.79 -10.93
N PHE A 255 -20.22 26.09 -12.06
CA PHE A 255 -19.23 26.07 -13.14
C PHE A 255 -19.38 27.24 -14.13
N GLY A 256 -20.19 28.26 -13.83
CA GLY A 256 -20.42 29.41 -14.70
C GLY A 256 -21.57 29.22 -15.69
N GLY A 257 -22.40 28.20 -15.49
CA GLY A 257 -23.55 27.87 -16.34
C GLY A 257 -23.19 27.03 -17.57
N LYS A 258 -24.21 26.52 -18.26
CA LYS A 258 -24.07 25.66 -19.46
C LYS A 258 -23.17 26.27 -20.53
N GLN A 259 -23.23 27.60 -20.71
CA GLN A 259 -22.45 28.30 -21.73
C GLN A 259 -20.94 28.35 -21.42
N ASN A 260 -20.57 28.17 -20.15
CA ASN A 260 -19.17 28.14 -19.74
C ASN A 260 -18.59 26.72 -19.79
N ILE A 261 -19.40 25.67 -19.97
CA ILE A 261 -18.98 24.27 -19.92
C ILE A 261 -18.74 23.75 -21.35
N LYS A 262 -17.49 23.38 -21.67
CA LYS A 262 -17.13 22.72 -22.94
C LYS A 262 -17.36 21.23 -22.91
N SER A 263 -16.95 20.59 -21.83
CA SER A 263 -17.02 19.14 -21.68
C SER A 263 -17.09 18.75 -20.22
N THR A 264 -17.77 17.62 -19.97
CA THR A 264 -18.00 17.07 -18.64
C THR A 264 -17.48 15.63 -18.63
N ASP A 265 -16.47 15.37 -17.81
CA ASP A 265 -15.91 14.05 -17.60
C ASP A 265 -15.73 13.76 -16.11
N ALA A 266 -15.44 12.52 -15.74
CA ALA A 266 -15.23 12.14 -14.34
C ALA A 266 -14.23 10.99 -14.23
N CYS A 267 -13.46 11.02 -13.14
CA CYS A 267 -12.76 9.86 -12.62
C CYS A 267 -13.37 9.46 -11.27
N ILE A 268 -12.92 8.35 -10.69
CA ILE A 268 -13.49 7.72 -9.47
C ILE A 268 -13.83 8.72 -8.37
N THR A 269 -12.99 9.74 -8.13
CA THR A 269 -13.18 10.71 -7.05
C THR A 269 -13.31 12.16 -7.48
N ARG A 270 -13.20 12.46 -8.78
CA ARG A 270 -13.21 13.85 -9.28
C ARG A 270 -14.08 14.02 -10.51
N LEU A 271 -14.94 15.03 -10.46
CA LEU A 271 -15.65 15.58 -11.61
C LEU A 271 -14.70 16.55 -12.33
N ARG A 272 -14.48 16.34 -13.63
CA ARG A 272 -13.56 17.10 -14.48
C ARG A 272 -14.36 17.89 -15.50
N ILE A 273 -14.38 19.21 -15.36
CA ILE A 273 -15.11 20.10 -16.26
C ILE A 273 -14.11 20.92 -17.05
N GLN A 274 -14.18 20.85 -18.37
CA GLN A 274 -13.47 21.81 -19.21
C GLN A 274 -14.35 23.04 -19.37
N VAL A 275 -13.81 24.21 -19.06
CA VAL A 275 -14.56 25.47 -19.11
C VAL A 275 -13.99 26.42 -20.17
N GLU A 276 -14.82 27.35 -20.64
CA GLU A 276 -14.37 28.48 -21.47
C GLU A 276 -13.57 29.49 -20.62
N ASP A 277 -14.11 29.85 -19.46
CA ASP A 277 -13.57 30.85 -18.57
C ASP A 277 -13.53 30.32 -17.13
N GLN A 278 -12.32 30.23 -16.57
CA GLN A 278 -12.14 29.74 -15.20
C GLN A 278 -12.53 30.78 -14.14
N GLU A 279 -12.58 32.06 -14.46
CA GLU A 279 -12.97 33.11 -13.50
C GLU A 279 -14.46 33.05 -13.16
N LYS A 280 -15.27 32.48 -14.07
CA LYS A 280 -16.71 32.25 -13.85
C LYS A 280 -17.02 31.04 -12.96
N VAL A 281 -16.00 30.29 -12.54
CA VAL A 281 -16.18 29.11 -11.68
C VAL A 281 -16.13 29.54 -10.21
N ASP A 282 -17.22 29.26 -9.51
CA ASP A 282 -17.41 29.56 -8.09
C ASP A 282 -16.93 28.39 -7.22
N GLU A 283 -15.68 28.46 -6.77
CA GLU A 283 -15.07 27.42 -5.95
C GLU A 283 -15.72 27.26 -4.58
N ASP A 284 -16.19 28.35 -3.99
CA ASP A 284 -16.80 28.32 -2.66
C ASP A 284 -18.19 27.69 -2.73
N LYS A 285 -18.93 27.95 -3.81
CA LYS A 285 -20.18 27.26 -4.10
C LYS A 285 -19.97 25.78 -4.42
N LEU A 286 -18.92 25.40 -5.13
CA LEU A 286 -18.58 23.99 -5.35
C LEU A 286 -18.26 23.27 -4.05
N LYS A 287 -17.51 23.90 -3.13
CA LYS A 287 -17.27 23.37 -1.78
C LYS A 287 -18.55 23.29 -0.96
N ALA A 288 -19.41 24.29 -1.04
CA ALA A 288 -20.73 24.28 -0.40
C ALA A 288 -21.61 23.16 -0.96
N LEU A 289 -21.52 22.82 -2.24
CA LEU A 289 -22.20 21.67 -2.86
C LEU A 289 -21.57 20.31 -2.51
N GLY A 290 -20.58 20.28 -1.61
CA GLY A 290 -19.99 19.03 -1.10
C GLY A 290 -18.66 18.63 -1.74
N ALA A 291 -18.03 19.50 -2.55
CA ALA A 291 -16.68 19.22 -3.04
C ALA A 291 -15.66 19.29 -1.89
N ALA A 292 -14.90 18.21 -1.70
CA ALA A 292 -13.80 18.17 -0.73
C ALA A 292 -12.63 19.09 -1.12
N GLY A 293 -12.55 19.48 -2.38
CA GLY A 293 -11.57 20.41 -2.92
C GLY A 293 -11.85 20.71 -4.39
N VAL A 294 -11.33 21.85 -4.86
CA VAL A 294 -11.43 22.28 -6.26
C VAL A 294 -10.03 22.60 -6.77
N VAL A 295 -9.67 22.10 -7.94
CA VAL A 295 -8.33 22.23 -8.52
C VAL A 295 -8.43 22.70 -9.97
N ARG A 296 -7.72 23.77 -10.31
CA ARG A 296 -7.60 24.28 -11.69
C ARG A 296 -6.43 23.57 -12.40
N VAL A 297 -6.68 22.99 -13.57
CA VAL A 297 -5.69 22.24 -14.35
C VAL A 297 -5.80 22.60 -15.83
N GLY A 298 -4.80 23.29 -16.38
CA GLY A 298 -4.81 23.73 -17.77
C GLY A 298 -6.00 24.66 -18.03
N THR A 299 -6.89 24.28 -18.95
CA THR A 299 -8.15 25.00 -19.24
C THR A 299 -9.38 24.42 -18.51
N GLY A 300 -9.20 23.50 -17.57
CA GLY A 300 -10.30 22.82 -16.87
C GLY A 300 -10.27 22.98 -15.35
N VAL A 301 -11.39 22.68 -14.72
CA VAL A 301 -11.56 22.67 -13.26
C VAL A 301 -11.99 21.28 -12.81
N GLN A 302 -11.36 20.77 -11.74
CA GLN A 302 -11.67 19.48 -11.14
C GLN A 302 -12.23 19.67 -9.74
N ALA A 303 -13.45 19.20 -9.49
CA ALA A 303 -14.08 19.19 -8.18
C ALA A 303 -14.07 17.77 -7.59
N ILE A 304 -13.61 17.62 -6.35
CA ILE A 304 -13.43 16.32 -5.68
C ILE A 304 -14.70 15.96 -4.91
N PHE A 305 -15.61 15.24 -5.56
CA PHE A 305 -16.88 14.79 -4.96
C PHE A 305 -16.84 13.34 -4.43
N GLY A 306 -15.68 12.68 -4.52
CA GLY A 306 -15.57 11.26 -4.15
C GLY A 306 -16.35 10.36 -5.12
N GLY A 307 -16.82 9.21 -4.65
CA GLY A 307 -17.45 8.16 -5.47
C GLY A 307 -18.69 8.57 -6.25
N ASN A 308 -19.26 9.76 -5.99
CA ASN A 308 -20.43 10.28 -6.70
C ASN A 308 -20.08 11.06 -7.98
N SER A 309 -18.78 11.23 -8.30
CA SER A 309 -18.34 12.08 -9.42
C SER A 309 -18.90 11.64 -10.79
N ASP A 310 -19.00 10.35 -11.04
CA ASP A 310 -19.54 9.81 -12.29
C ASP A 310 -21.08 9.97 -12.39
N VAL A 311 -21.76 9.89 -11.25
CA VAL A 311 -23.21 10.15 -11.14
C VAL A 311 -23.49 11.62 -11.47
N TYR A 312 -22.74 12.55 -10.88
CA TYR A 312 -22.90 13.99 -11.14
C TYR A 312 -22.61 14.37 -12.59
N LYS A 313 -21.59 13.75 -13.21
CA LYS A 313 -21.34 13.91 -14.66
C LYS A 313 -22.58 13.57 -15.47
N THR A 314 -23.18 12.41 -15.21
CA THR A 314 -24.35 11.93 -15.96
C THR A 314 -25.53 12.88 -15.78
N GLN A 315 -25.82 13.29 -14.55
CA GLN A 315 -26.89 14.24 -14.23
C GLN A 315 -26.69 15.60 -14.91
N MET A 316 -25.48 16.15 -14.90
CA MET A 316 -25.17 17.41 -15.57
C MET A 316 -25.39 17.31 -17.09
N LEU A 317 -24.95 16.22 -17.72
CA LEU A 317 -25.14 16.01 -19.15
C LEU A 317 -26.63 15.93 -19.52
N ASP A 318 -27.44 15.27 -18.70
CA ASP A 318 -28.88 15.18 -18.93
C ASP A 318 -29.57 16.53 -18.71
N HIS A 319 -29.21 17.26 -17.66
CA HIS A 319 -29.75 18.59 -17.39
C HIS A 319 -29.42 19.59 -18.52
N MET A 320 -28.19 19.58 -19.04
CA MET A 320 -27.76 20.44 -20.15
C MET A 320 -28.34 20.04 -21.51
N LYS A 321 -28.89 18.84 -21.67
CA LYS A 321 -29.61 18.46 -22.89
C LYS A 321 -31.06 18.92 -22.88
N ASN A 322 -31.68 18.92 -21.71
CA ASN A 322 -33.10 19.19 -21.54
C ASN A 322 -33.43 20.67 -21.25
N ASN A 323 -32.42 21.48 -20.92
CA ASN A 323 -32.48 22.94 -20.72
C ASN A 323 -31.27 23.60 -21.39
#